data_AF-A0AB72Z3J6-F1
#
_entry.id   AF-A0AB72Z3J6-F1
#
_cell.length_a   1.000
_cell.length_b   1.000
_cell.length_c   1.000
_cell.angle_alpha   90.00
_cell.angle_beta   90.00
_cell.angle_gamma   90.00
#
_symmetry.space_group_name_H-M   'P 1'
#
loop_
_entity.id
_entity.type
_entity.pdbx_description
1 polymer ?
#
loop_
_entity_poly.entity_id
_entity_poly.type
_entity_poly.pdbx_seq_one_letter_code
_entity_poly.pdbx_strand_id
1 'polypeptide(L)'
;MARTPAIRYGTVMDIAMTLATGPLAPLLRDGDLPGPMNLNRLADFGTLCKLDSANAYTLQDSTTLYGRATIVATVMPRNAVACGFTAAWLWLGGLFPETIDILSSSHFRTLRHGRKVRVFNRKAPPDHVIQVGPVRTTTPVRTACDLALIATDETKDVMHEVICMLMQEYRFRPDDCLQALQQSRHIRNASQARALFHGIAGGAHEHPTAQ
;
A
#
# COMPACT_ATOMS: atom_id res chain seq x y z
N MET A 1 -60.15 0.78 -26.56
CA MET A 1 -59.11 1.50 -27.36
C MET A 1 -58.06 2.04 -26.40
N ALA A 2 -56.79 1.85 -26.77
CA ALA A 2 -55.62 1.80 -25.91
C ALA A 2 -55.25 3.14 -25.23
N ARG A 3 -54.81 3.05 -23.96
CA ARG A 3 -54.11 4.13 -23.25
C ARG A 3 -52.60 3.97 -23.51
N THR A 4 -52.02 4.93 -24.21
CA THR A 4 -50.56 5.09 -24.36
C THR A 4 -49.96 5.50 -23.01
N PRO A 5 -48.94 4.79 -22.47
CA PRO A 5 -48.21 5.31 -21.33
C PRO A 5 -47.15 6.31 -21.82
N ALA A 6 -47.20 7.51 -21.25
CA ALA A 6 -46.15 8.51 -21.42
C ALA A 6 -44.85 7.98 -20.80
N ILE A 7 -43.82 7.80 -21.63
CA ILE A 7 -42.46 7.52 -21.18
C ILE A 7 -41.96 8.80 -20.49
N ARG A 8 -41.94 8.79 -19.15
CA ARG A 8 -41.17 9.77 -18.38
C ARG A 8 -39.70 9.51 -18.70
N TYR A 9 -39.08 10.45 -19.41
CA TYR A 9 -37.62 10.54 -19.51
C TYR A 9 -37.08 10.82 -18.11
N GLY A 10 -36.80 9.76 -17.35
CA GLY A 10 -36.01 9.81 -16.13
C GLY A 10 -34.60 10.23 -16.52
N THR A 11 -34.25 11.46 -16.21
CA THR A 11 -32.93 12.05 -16.40
C THR A 11 -31.86 11.12 -15.83
N VAL A 12 -30.75 10.98 -16.56
CA VAL A 12 -29.54 10.18 -16.24
C VAL A 12 -28.98 10.40 -14.82
N MET A 13 -29.47 11.41 -14.09
CA MET A 13 -29.19 11.70 -12.69
C MET A 13 -29.77 10.70 -11.67
N ASP A 14 -30.84 9.95 -11.98
CA ASP A 14 -31.47 9.04 -11.01
C ASP A 14 -30.66 7.75 -10.77
N ILE A 15 -29.85 7.31 -11.74
CA ILE A 15 -28.97 6.14 -11.57
C ILE A 15 -27.80 6.47 -10.62
N ALA A 16 -27.35 7.73 -10.60
CA ALA A 16 -26.28 8.19 -9.72
C ALA A 16 -26.71 8.31 -8.24
N MET A 17 -28.02 8.32 -7.95
CA MET A 17 -28.53 8.64 -6.61
C MET A 17 -28.97 7.42 -5.78
N THR A 18 -28.89 6.20 -6.33
CA THR A 18 -29.23 4.94 -5.61
C THR A 18 -27.99 4.21 -5.03
N LEU A 19 -26.88 4.92 -4.81
CA LEU A 19 -25.68 4.37 -4.15
C LEU A 19 -25.28 5.12 -2.87
N ALA A 20 -26.09 6.04 -2.37
CA ALA A 20 -25.82 6.69 -1.10
C ALA A 20 -26.36 5.87 0.07
N THR A 21 -25.51 5.11 0.77
CA THR A 21 -25.27 5.23 2.24
C THR A 21 -24.42 4.09 2.80
N GLY A 22 -23.11 4.25 2.66
CA GLY A 22 -22.05 3.46 3.29
C GLY A 22 -20.74 3.73 2.53
N PRO A 23 -19.55 3.78 3.16
CA PRO A 23 -18.34 3.75 2.38
C PRO A 23 -18.41 2.49 1.50
N LEU A 24 -18.30 2.66 0.17
CA LEU A 24 -18.15 1.54 -0.75
C LEU A 24 -17.15 0.58 -0.13
N ALA A 25 -17.49 -0.72 -0.10
CA ALA A 25 -16.54 -1.72 0.35
C ALA A 25 -15.25 -1.48 -0.46
N PRO A 26 -14.11 -1.22 0.20
CA PRO A 26 -12.88 -0.83 -0.49
C PRO A 26 -12.39 -1.90 -1.47
N LEU A 27 -12.92 -3.12 -1.36
CA LEU A 27 -12.75 -4.18 -2.33
C LEU A 27 -14.08 -4.48 -3.03
N LEU A 28 -14.03 -4.48 -4.36
CA LEU A 28 -15.11 -4.89 -5.25
C LEU A 28 -14.89 -6.35 -5.66
N ARG A 29 -15.97 -7.12 -5.62
CA ARG A 29 -16.06 -8.51 -6.11
C ARG A 29 -16.87 -8.55 -7.40
N ASP A 30 -16.77 -9.65 -8.14
CA ASP A 30 -17.58 -9.83 -9.37
C ASP A 30 -19.08 -9.65 -9.12
N GLY A 31 -19.59 -10.08 -7.96
CA GLY A 31 -21.00 -9.93 -7.59
C GLY A 31 -21.43 -8.52 -7.21
N ASP A 32 -20.49 -7.60 -7.00
CA ASP A 32 -20.76 -6.21 -6.63
C ASP A 32 -20.95 -5.32 -7.89
N LEU A 33 -20.67 -5.85 -9.09
CA LEU A 33 -20.75 -5.11 -10.34
C LEU A 33 -22.14 -5.24 -11.00
N PRO A 34 -22.74 -4.14 -11.48
CA PRO A 34 -24.04 -4.20 -12.14
C PRO A 34 -23.93 -4.78 -13.56
N GLY A 35 -24.84 -5.69 -13.92
CA GLY A 35 -24.93 -6.26 -15.26
C GLY A 35 -23.76 -7.21 -15.62
N PRO A 36 -23.53 -7.53 -16.90
CA PRO A 36 -22.51 -8.50 -17.33
C PRO A 36 -21.06 -7.92 -17.29
N MET A 37 -20.81 -6.90 -16.47
CA MET A 37 -19.46 -6.35 -16.31
C MET A 37 -18.60 -7.32 -15.52
N ASN A 38 -17.46 -7.72 -16.11
CA ASN A 38 -16.46 -8.51 -15.41
C ASN A 38 -15.36 -7.60 -14.86
N LEU A 39 -14.76 -8.00 -13.74
CA LEU A 39 -13.62 -7.29 -13.16
C LEU A 39 -12.47 -7.09 -14.16
N ASN A 40 -12.24 -8.06 -15.05
CA ASN A 40 -11.17 -7.96 -16.05
C ASN A 40 -11.38 -6.79 -17.00
N ARG A 41 -12.57 -6.59 -17.58
CA ARG A 41 -12.82 -5.46 -18.50
C ARG A 41 -12.64 -4.13 -17.79
N LEU A 42 -13.14 -3.98 -16.57
CA LEU A 42 -12.97 -2.74 -15.81
C LEU A 42 -11.51 -2.47 -15.44
N ALA A 43 -10.73 -3.52 -15.21
CA ALA A 43 -9.28 -3.40 -15.04
C ALA A 43 -8.57 -3.04 -16.35
N ASP A 44 -8.96 -3.64 -17.48
CA ASP A 44 -8.43 -3.33 -18.81
C ASP A 44 -8.73 -1.87 -19.22
N PHE A 45 -9.88 -1.33 -18.81
CA PHE A 45 -10.23 0.08 -18.96
C PHE A 45 -9.54 1.00 -17.93
N GLY A 46 -8.72 0.47 -17.03
CA GLY A 46 -8.00 1.24 -16.01
C GLY A 46 -8.89 1.83 -14.91
N THR A 47 -10.14 1.39 -14.79
CA THR A 47 -11.06 1.86 -13.74
C THR A 47 -10.78 1.16 -12.40
N LEU A 48 -10.37 -0.11 -12.47
CA LEU A 48 -10.07 -0.94 -11.31
C LEU A 48 -8.63 -1.45 -11.33
N CYS A 49 -8.10 -1.70 -10.14
CA CYS A 49 -6.83 -2.40 -9.94
C CYS A 49 -7.11 -3.77 -9.31
N LYS A 50 -6.73 -4.84 -10.00
CA LYS A 50 -6.95 -6.20 -9.51
C LYS A 50 -6.02 -6.52 -8.35
N LEU A 51 -6.59 -7.09 -7.29
CA LEU A 51 -5.81 -7.83 -6.30
C LEU A 51 -5.57 -9.25 -6.78
N ASP A 52 -6.64 -9.98 -7.07
CA ASP A 52 -6.59 -11.36 -7.56
C ASP A 52 -7.64 -11.58 -8.65
N SER A 53 -8.00 -12.84 -8.93
CA SER A 53 -9.00 -13.15 -9.95
C SER A 53 -10.42 -12.75 -9.57
N ALA A 54 -10.71 -12.49 -8.29
CA ALA A 54 -12.07 -12.28 -7.76
C ALA A 54 -12.24 -10.98 -6.97
N ASN A 55 -11.16 -10.24 -6.71
CA ASN A 55 -11.16 -9.02 -5.91
C ASN A 55 -10.37 -7.91 -6.63
N ALA A 56 -10.92 -6.71 -6.63
CA ALA A 56 -10.25 -5.49 -7.09
C ALA A 56 -10.56 -4.31 -6.17
N TYR A 57 -9.85 -3.20 -6.33
CA TYR A 57 -10.18 -1.91 -5.73
C TYR A 57 -10.20 -0.83 -6.82
N THR A 58 -10.79 0.33 -6.54
CA THR A 58 -10.86 1.40 -7.53
C THR A 58 -9.49 2.04 -7.73
N LEU A 59 -9.17 2.45 -8.96
CA LEU A 59 -7.94 3.22 -9.22
C LEU A 59 -7.94 4.50 -8.36
N GLN A 60 -9.09 5.15 -8.21
CA GLN A 60 -9.24 6.36 -7.39
C GLN A 60 -8.77 6.15 -5.95
N ASP A 61 -9.23 5.08 -5.27
CA ASP A 61 -8.82 4.80 -3.90
C ASP A 61 -7.31 4.53 -3.79
N SER A 62 -6.71 3.92 -4.81
CA SER A 62 -5.27 3.64 -4.84
C SER A 62 -4.40 4.90 -4.94
N THR A 63 -4.95 6.01 -5.46
CA THR A 63 -4.19 7.25 -5.65
C THR A 63 -4.09 8.09 -4.38
N THR A 64 -4.97 7.88 -3.40
CA THR A 64 -4.98 8.67 -2.15
C THR A 64 -4.44 7.88 -0.97
N LEU A 65 -3.76 8.54 -0.04
CA LEU A 65 -3.24 7.89 1.18
C LEU A 65 -4.38 7.23 1.99
N TYR A 66 -5.52 7.90 2.14
CA TYR A 66 -6.66 7.39 2.89
C TYR A 66 -7.35 6.21 2.17
N GLY A 67 -7.51 6.28 0.84
CA GLY A 67 -8.06 5.17 0.05
C GLY A 67 -7.16 3.94 0.14
N ARG A 68 -5.84 4.10 0.00
CA ARG A 68 -4.85 3.02 0.19
C ARG A 68 -4.92 2.43 1.59
N ALA A 69 -5.04 3.25 2.64
CA ALA A 69 -5.22 2.74 3.99
C ALA A 69 -6.51 1.90 4.12
N THR A 70 -7.62 2.34 3.54
CA THR A 70 -8.88 1.58 3.55
C THR A 70 -8.75 0.23 2.82
N ILE A 71 -8.04 0.19 1.69
CA ILE A 71 -7.71 -1.04 0.96
C ILE A 71 -6.85 -1.98 1.83
N VAL A 72 -5.76 -1.44 2.41
CA VAL A 72 -4.84 -2.20 3.26
C VAL A 72 -5.55 -2.80 4.48
N ALA A 73 -6.44 -2.04 5.13
CA ALA A 73 -7.22 -2.53 6.27
C ALA A 73 -8.09 -3.75 5.93
N THR A 74 -8.50 -3.87 4.68
CA THR A 74 -9.36 -4.98 4.24
C THR A 74 -8.58 -6.24 3.95
N VAL A 75 -7.36 -6.10 3.42
CA VAL A 75 -6.51 -7.27 3.11
C VAL A 75 -5.70 -7.76 4.30
N MET A 76 -5.40 -6.88 5.26
CA MET A 76 -4.57 -7.21 6.41
C MET A 76 -5.33 -7.98 7.49
N PRO A 77 -4.66 -8.88 8.22
CA PRO A 77 -5.21 -9.41 9.46
C PRO A 77 -5.48 -8.30 10.50
N ARG A 78 -6.52 -8.48 11.31
CA ARG A 78 -6.83 -7.57 12.43
C ARG A 78 -5.68 -7.51 13.43
N ASN A 79 -5.54 -6.36 14.09
CA ASN A 79 -4.54 -6.10 15.14
C ASN A 79 -3.06 -6.25 14.69
N ALA A 80 -2.80 -6.19 13.39
CA ALA A 80 -1.45 -6.15 12.83
C ALA A 80 -1.03 -4.72 12.46
N VAL A 81 0.27 -4.50 12.31
CA VAL A 81 0.84 -3.23 11.82
C VAL A 81 1.40 -3.47 10.41
N ALA A 82 1.02 -2.66 9.43
CA ALA A 82 1.60 -2.71 8.09
C ALA A 82 3.08 -2.31 8.14
N CYS A 83 3.96 -3.05 7.47
CA CYS A 83 5.38 -2.73 7.36
C CYS A 83 5.93 -3.13 5.99
N GLY A 84 7.21 -2.88 5.74
CA GLY A 84 7.88 -3.33 4.51
C GLY A 84 7.14 -2.91 3.25
N PHE A 85 6.91 -3.84 2.32
CA PHE A 85 6.21 -3.53 1.07
C PHE A 85 4.75 -3.10 1.24
N THR A 86 4.03 -3.62 2.25
CA THR A 86 2.65 -3.19 2.50
C THR A 86 2.60 -1.72 2.92
N ALA A 87 3.51 -1.31 3.80
CA ALA A 87 3.61 0.07 4.23
C ALA A 87 4.12 0.97 3.09
N ALA A 88 5.12 0.52 2.33
CA ALA A 88 5.62 1.25 1.17
C ALA A 88 4.52 1.52 0.14
N TRP A 89 3.68 0.51 -0.17
CA TRP A 89 2.51 0.69 -1.04
C TRP A 89 1.49 1.65 -0.42
N LEU A 90 1.22 1.57 0.89
CA LEU A 90 0.35 2.53 1.56
C LEU A 90 0.88 3.97 1.43
N TRP A 91 2.18 4.17 1.51
CA TRP A 91 2.79 5.50 1.42
C TRP A 91 2.89 6.04 -0.01
N LEU A 92 3.24 5.21 -0.99
CA LEU A 92 3.56 5.65 -2.36
C LEU A 92 2.53 5.24 -3.42
N GLY A 93 1.72 4.22 -3.16
CA GLY A 93 0.88 3.59 -4.16
C GLY A 93 1.68 2.71 -5.13
N GLY A 94 1.21 2.63 -6.38
CA GLY A 94 1.79 1.76 -7.41
C GLY A 94 1.15 0.37 -7.44
N LEU A 95 1.88 -0.63 -7.95
CA LEU A 95 1.39 -2.01 -8.01
C LEU A 95 1.28 -2.60 -6.61
N PHE A 96 0.14 -3.23 -6.32
CA PHE A 96 -0.08 -3.84 -5.00
C PHE A 96 0.89 -5.01 -4.78
N PRO A 97 1.60 -5.07 -3.64
CA PRO A 97 2.65 -6.06 -3.42
C PRO A 97 2.13 -7.50 -3.41
N GLU A 98 2.99 -8.44 -3.82
CA GLU A 98 2.69 -9.88 -3.82
C GLU A 98 2.63 -10.48 -2.40
N THR A 99 3.24 -9.80 -1.43
CA THR A 99 3.20 -10.18 -0.01
C THR A 99 2.55 -9.10 0.82
N ILE A 100 1.79 -9.54 1.84
CA ILE A 100 1.25 -8.67 2.88
C ILE A 100 2.22 -8.76 4.06
N ASP A 101 3.18 -7.85 4.05
CA ASP A 101 4.20 -7.66 5.09
C ASP A 101 3.57 -6.98 6.32
N ILE A 102 3.66 -7.63 7.48
CA ILE A 102 3.09 -7.14 8.75
C ILE A 102 4.02 -7.35 9.95
N LEU A 103 3.89 -6.48 10.96
CA LEU A 103 4.35 -6.75 12.33
C LEU A 103 3.20 -7.36 13.12
N SER A 104 3.41 -8.55 13.66
CA SER A 104 2.45 -9.23 14.54
C SER A 104 3.17 -10.25 15.41
N SER A 105 2.63 -10.52 16.60
CA SER A 105 3.02 -11.66 17.43
C SER A 105 2.33 -12.96 17.03
N SER A 106 1.32 -12.88 16.14
CA SER A 106 0.57 -14.03 15.65
C SER A 106 1.16 -14.59 14.35
N HIS A 107 1.04 -15.90 14.17
CA HIS A 107 1.41 -16.55 12.92
C HIS A 107 0.22 -16.57 11.95
N PHE A 108 0.49 -16.29 10.67
CA PHE A 108 -0.50 -16.36 9.60
C PHE A 108 0.00 -17.32 8.53
N ARG A 109 -0.79 -18.36 8.23
CA ARG A 109 -0.44 -19.39 7.22
C ARG A 109 -1.37 -19.38 6.00
N THR A 110 -2.53 -18.75 6.12
CA THR A 110 -3.52 -18.67 5.04
C THR A 110 -3.25 -17.47 4.14
N LEU A 111 -3.49 -17.65 2.83
CA LEU A 111 -3.47 -16.54 1.88
C LEU A 111 -4.57 -15.52 2.20
N ARG A 112 -4.30 -14.26 1.90
CA ARG A 112 -5.26 -13.15 1.97
C ARG A 112 -5.34 -12.52 0.59
N HIS A 113 -6.48 -12.67 -0.09
CA HIS A 113 -6.69 -12.17 -1.46
C HIS A 113 -5.55 -12.58 -2.41
N GLY A 114 -5.29 -13.89 -2.46
CA GLY A 114 -4.21 -14.48 -3.27
C GLY A 114 -2.78 -14.26 -2.75
N ARG A 115 -2.57 -13.50 -1.67
CA ARG A 115 -1.22 -13.09 -1.21
C ARG A 115 -0.77 -13.81 0.04
N LYS A 116 0.53 -14.09 0.11
CA LYS A 116 1.17 -14.64 1.31
C LYS A 116 1.31 -13.53 2.34
N VAL A 117 0.99 -13.84 3.60
CA VAL A 117 1.24 -12.93 4.73
C VAL A 117 2.67 -13.19 5.24
N ARG A 118 3.54 -12.18 5.18
CA ARG A 118 4.90 -12.25 5.73
C ARG A 118 4.92 -11.54 7.07
N VAL A 119 5.13 -12.30 8.13
CA VAL A 119 5.13 -11.78 9.51
C VAL A 119 6.56 -11.49 9.95
N PHE A 120 6.82 -10.25 10.36
CA PHE A 120 8.05 -9.88 11.04
C PHE A 120 7.81 -9.82 12.54
N ASN A 121 8.44 -10.74 13.27
CA ASN A 121 8.39 -10.76 14.73
C ASN A 121 9.46 -9.83 15.32
N ARG A 122 9.30 -8.53 15.08
CA ARG A 122 10.14 -7.47 15.66
C ARG A 122 9.25 -6.42 16.30
N LYS A 123 9.61 -5.96 17.49
CA LYS A 123 8.91 -4.82 18.11
C LYS A 123 9.30 -3.54 17.37
N ALA A 124 8.31 -2.82 16.86
CA ALA A 124 8.49 -1.43 16.49
C ALA A 124 8.21 -0.57 17.74
N PRO A 125 9.14 0.33 18.14
CA PRO A 125 8.84 1.35 19.13
C PRO A 125 7.55 2.11 18.77
N PRO A 126 6.78 2.61 19.75
CA PRO A 126 5.56 3.37 19.49
C PRO A 126 5.76 4.51 18.48
N ASP A 127 6.87 5.25 18.60
CA ASP A 127 7.20 6.38 17.72
C ASP A 127 7.52 5.97 16.27
N HIS A 128 7.70 4.68 16.02
CA HIS A 128 7.91 4.11 14.69
C HIS A 128 6.62 3.57 14.05
N VAL A 129 5.47 3.76 14.72
CA VAL A 129 4.16 3.33 14.25
C VAL A 129 3.19 4.50 14.29
N ILE A 130 2.47 4.72 13.20
CA ILE A 130 1.45 5.77 13.07
C ILE A 130 0.11 5.16 12.62
N GLN A 131 -0.99 5.85 12.95
CA GLN A 131 -2.32 5.52 12.48
C GLN A 131 -2.62 6.32 11.20
N VAL A 132 -2.96 5.64 10.11
CA VAL A 132 -3.45 6.23 8.87
C VAL A 132 -4.82 5.66 8.57
N GLY A 133 -5.87 6.47 8.74
CA GLY A 133 -7.25 6.00 8.63
C GLY A 133 -7.48 4.76 9.53
N PRO A 134 -7.96 3.63 9.00
CA PRO A 134 -8.17 2.39 9.77
C PRO A 134 -6.91 1.55 10.02
N VAL A 135 -5.74 1.92 9.45
CA VAL A 135 -4.52 1.09 9.48
C VAL A 135 -3.49 1.64 10.43
N ARG A 136 -2.91 0.76 11.25
CA ARG A 136 -1.62 1.01 11.91
C ARG A 136 -0.50 0.63 10.95
N THR A 137 0.44 1.52 10.71
CA THR A 137 1.55 1.30 9.76
C THR A 137 2.85 1.84 10.34
N THR A 138 4.00 1.33 9.88
CA THR A 138 5.28 1.92 10.22
C THR A 138 5.44 3.30 9.58
N THR A 139 6.09 4.24 10.28
CA THR A 139 6.37 5.59 9.73
C THR A 139 7.16 5.49 8.42
N PRO A 140 7.19 6.53 7.56
CA PRO A 140 7.96 6.49 6.32
C PRO A 140 9.45 6.16 6.55
N VAL A 141 10.08 6.78 7.55
CA VAL A 141 11.47 6.48 7.98
C VAL A 141 11.62 5.01 8.36
N ARG A 142 10.71 4.49 9.20
CA ARG A 142 10.77 3.08 9.61
C ARG A 142 10.48 2.14 8.44
N THR A 143 9.60 2.49 7.52
CA THR A 143 9.31 1.72 6.31
C THR A 143 10.56 1.59 5.45
N ALA A 144 11.31 2.68 5.25
CA ALA A 144 12.59 2.63 4.55
C ALA A 144 13.59 1.70 5.24
N CYS A 145 13.70 1.75 6.58
CA CYS A 145 14.51 0.81 7.34
C CYS A 145 14.02 -0.64 7.17
N ASP A 146 12.70 -0.87 7.21
CA ASP A 146 12.11 -2.19 7.04
C ASP A 146 12.46 -2.80 5.68
N LEU A 147 12.44 -1.99 4.60
CA LEU A 147 12.85 -2.39 3.25
C LEU A 147 14.35 -2.69 3.17
N ALA A 148 15.18 -1.80 3.71
CA ALA A 148 16.64 -1.97 3.70
C ALA A 148 17.09 -3.24 4.47
N LEU A 149 16.37 -3.61 5.53
CA LEU A 149 16.65 -4.82 6.32
C LEU A 149 16.29 -6.13 5.61
N ILE A 150 15.35 -6.09 4.66
CA ILE A 150 14.84 -7.28 3.95
C ILE A 150 15.34 -7.36 2.51
N ALA A 151 16.06 -6.35 2.04
CA ALA A 151 16.66 -6.35 0.71
C ALA A 151 17.55 -7.58 0.53
N THR A 152 17.46 -8.18 -0.64
CA THR A 152 18.33 -9.25 -1.14
C THR A 152 19.15 -8.72 -2.30
N ASP A 153 20.15 -9.48 -2.77
CA ASP A 153 20.93 -9.05 -3.93
C ASP A 153 20.08 -8.85 -5.19
N GLU A 154 18.99 -9.61 -5.34
CA GLU A 154 18.06 -9.51 -6.46
C GLU A 154 17.09 -8.33 -6.33
N THR A 155 16.83 -7.85 -5.11
CA THR A 155 15.82 -6.81 -4.85
C THR A 155 16.42 -5.46 -4.46
N LYS A 156 17.72 -5.40 -4.17
CA LYS A 156 18.39 -4.20 -3.63
C LYS A 156 18.17 -2.93 -4.46
N ASP A 157 18.17 -3.02 -5.79
CA ASP A 157 18.04 -1.85 -6.67
C ASP A 157 16.62 -1.29 -6.62
N VAL A 158 15.61 -2.17 -6.67
CA VAL A 158 14.20 -1.79 -6.49
C VAL A 158 13.97 -1.22 -5.09
N MET A 159 14.54 -1.83 -4.06
CA MET A 159 14.44 -1.32 -2.69
C MET A 159 15.07 0.06 -2.55
N HIS A 160 16.24 0.27 -3.16
CA HIS A 160 16.92 1.55 -3.19
C HIS A 160 16.03 2.62 -3.82
N GLU A 161 15.44 2.35 -4.99
CA GLU A 161 14.52 3.28 -5.66
C GLU A 161 13.30 3.62 -4.78
N VAL A 162 12.64 2.60 -4.21
CA VAL A 162 11.49 2.81 -3.30
C VAL A 162 11.86 3.62 -2.06
N ILE A 163 13.04 3.37 -1.49
CA ILE A 163 13.55 4.13 -0.34
C ILE A 163 13.80 5.59 -0.72
N CYS A 164 14.40 5.85 -1.89
CA CYS A 164 14.60 7.20 -2.39
C CYS A 164 13.28 7.92 -2.65
N MET A 165 12.28 7.25 -3.22
CA MET A 165 10.92 7.80 -3.39
C MET A 165 10.28 8.15 -2.04
N LEU A 166 10.40 7.27 -1.03
CA LEU A 166 9.91 7.57 0.33
C LEU A 166 10.61 8.81 0.91
N MET A 167 11.93 8.90 0.79
CA MET A 167 12.71 10.03 1.27
C MET A 167 12.28 11.35 0.62
N GLN A 168 12.06 11.33 -0.70
CA GLN A 168 11.63 12.51 -1.46
C GLN A 168 10.20 12.93 -1.08
N GLU A 169 9.24 12.00 -1.08
CA GLU A 169 7.83 12.29 -0.80
C GLU A 169 7.61 12.76 0.64
N TYR A 170 8.26 12.11 1.61
CA TYR A 170 8.07 12.38 3.04
C TYR A 170 9.19 13.21 3.68
N ARG A 171 10.12 13.72 2.86
CA ARG A 171 11.17 14.69 3.23
C ARG A 171 12.02 14.28 4.44
N PHE A 172 12.46 13.03 4.48
CA PHE A 172 13.44 12.55 5.45
C PHE A 172 14.77 12.19 4.78
N ARG A 173 15.84 12.13 5.56
CA ARG A 173 17.22 11.91 5.11
C ARG A 173 17.72 10.52 5.51
N PRO A 174 18.79 10.02 4.86
CA PRO A 174 19.45 8.77 5.28
C PRO A 174 19.86 8.75 6.77
N ASP A 175 20.23 9.91 7.33
CA ASP A 175 20.61 10.03 8.75
C ASP A 175 19.44 9.72 9.70
N ASP A 176 18.21 10.08 9.34
CA ASP A 176 17.00 9.75 10.11
C ASP A 176 16.81 8.22 10.18
N CYS A 177 17.07 7.52 9.07
CA CYS A 177 17.03 6.06 9.01
C CYS A 177 18.14 5.42 9.85
N LEU A 178 19.36 5.96 9.79
CA LEU A 178 20.49 5.48 10.58
C LEU A 178 20.20 5.64 12.09
N GLN A 179 19.63 6.77 12.50
CA GLN A 179 19.19 6.99 13.89
C GLN A 179 18.09 5.99 14.30
N ALA A 180 17.09 5.77 13.46
CA ALA A 180 16.02 4.81 13.72
C ALA A 180 16.54 3.36 13.85
N LEU A 181 17.57 2.98 13.09
CA LEU A 181 18.23 1.68 13.19
C LEU A 181 19.02 1.51 14.50
N GLN A 182 19.61 2.58 15.04
CA GLN A 182 20.37 2.51 16.31
C GLN A 182 19.48 2.19 17.52
N GLN A 183 18.21 2.62 17.49
CA GLN A 183 17.26 2.40 18.59
C GLN A 183 16.83 0.92 18.76
N SER A 184 17.15 0.06 17.79
CA SER A 184 16.77 -1.35 17.81
C SER A 184 18.00 -2.24 18.05
N ARG A 185 18.09 -2.84 19.25
CA ARG A 185 19.20 -3.75 19.60
C ARG A 185 19.09 -5.08 18.82
N HIS A 186 20.20 -5.55 18.28
CA HIS A 186 20.35 -6.85 17.59
C HIS A 186 19.36 -7.13 16.43
N ILE A 187 19.27 -6.20 15.45
CA ILE A 187 18.53 -6.48 14.20
C ILE A 187 19.39 -7.29 13.24
N ARG A 188 18.84 -8.39 12.72
CA ARG A 188 19.42 -9.12 11.59
C ARG A 188 19.54 -8.19 10.37
N ASN A 189 20.62 -8.31 9.60
CA ASN A 189 20.91 -7.49 8.40
C ASN A 189 21.11 -5.98 8.67
N ALA A 190 21.33 -5.56 9.93
CA ALA A 190 21.57 -4.15 10.24
C ALA A 190 22.81 -3.56 9.53
N SER A 191 23.87 -4.36 9.34
CA SER A 191 25.08 -3.93 8.61
C SER A 191 24.77 -3.58 7.15
N GLN A 192 24.03 -4.46 6.47
CA GLN A 192 23.57 -4.24 5.09
C GLN A 192 22.68 -3.01 4.98
N ALA A 193 21.69 -2.86 5.87
CA ALA A 193 20.81 -1.71 5.87
C ALA A 193 21.59 -0.39 6.05
N ARG A 194 22.57 -0.36 6.95
CA ARG A 194 23.46 0.82 7.12
C ARG A 194 24.29 1.10 5.89
N ALA A 195 24.86 0.07 5.26
CA ALA A 195 25.64 0.23 4.04
C ALA A 195 24.80 0.86 2.91
N LEU A 196 23.55 0.44 2.76
CA LEU A 196 22.60 1.02 1.80
C LEU A 196 22.36 2.51 2.08
N PHE A 197 22.09 2.89 3.32
CA PHE A 197 21.86 4.30 3.67
C PHE A 197 23.11 5.18 3.52
N HIS A 198 24.29 4.66 3.83
CA HIS A 198 25.55 5.37 3.56
C HIS A 198 25.78 5.55 2.06
N GLY A 199 25.43 4.56 1.23
CA GLY A 199 25.48 4.69 -0.23
C GLY A 199 24.56 5.79 -0.77
N ILE A 200 23.32 5.87 -0.27
CA ILE A 200 22.37 6.94 -0.64
C ILE A 200 22.93 8.31 -0.23
N ALA A 201 23.49 8.44 0.98
CA ALA A 201 24.08 9.69 1.44
C ALA A 201 25.29 10.12 0.58
N GLY A 202 26.13 9.17 0.16
CA GLY A 202 27.27 9.43 -0.73
C GLY A 202 26.86 9.84 -2.16
N GLY A 203 25.86 9.17 -2.74
CA GLY A 203 25.37 9.46 -4.09
C GLY A 203 24.64 10.81 -4.21
N ALA A 204 24.06 11.33 -3.12
CA ALA A 204 23.44 12.65 -3.10
C ALA A 204 24.43 13.82 -3.29
N HIS A 205 25.74 13.57 -3.18
CA HIS A 205 26.79 14.58 -3.39
C HIS A 205 27.35 14.61 -4.83
N GLU A 206 26.92 13.72 -5.72
CA GLU A 206 27.46 13.58 -7.10
C GLU A 206 26.58 14.19 -8.21
N HIS A 207 25.66 15.12 -7.91
CA HIS A 207 25.00 15.94 -8.93
C HIS A 207 25.64 17.34 -9.01
N PRO A 208 26.49 17.62 -10.02
CA PRO A 208 26.90 18.99 -10.32
C PRO A 208 25.71 19.74 -10.92
N THR A 209 25.48 20.95 -10.42
CA THR A 209 24.73 21.99 -11.12
C THR A 209 25.20 22.09 -12.57
N ALA A 210 24.34 21.71 -13.51
CA ALA A 210 24.53 22.05 -14.92
C ALA A 210 24.36 23.57 -15.08
N GLN A 211 25.39 24.20 -15.63
CA GLN A 211 25.40 25.57 -16.15
C GLN A 211 24.60 25.65 -17.45
#